data_AF-A0A8H4V2E4-F1
#
_entry.id   AF-A0A8H4V2E4-F1
#
_cell.length_a   1.000
_cell.length_b   1.000
_cell.length_c   1.000
_cell.angle_alpha   90.00
_cell.angle_beta   90.00
_cell.angle_gamma   90.00
#
_symmetry.space_group_name_H-M   'P 1'
#
loop_
_entity.id
_entity.type
_entity.pdbx_description
1 polymer ?
#
loop_
_entity_poly.entity_id
_entity_poly.type
_entity_poly.pdbx_seq_one_letter_code
_entity_poly.pdbx_strand_id
1 'polypeptide(L)'
;MDSRPSKPYQVQQLVDNPDAFPHHSSVTALWNLKWKGLAAMAVYSFIDGKAEDFQEIFNNLIKASGDNYQVFYDLEAYAAPFFAVGKRLLVEARAAESTDKAAVWDLYLCAAAVFRIARFPINRSSAS
;
A
#
# COMPACT_ATOMS: atom_id res chain seq x y z
N MET A 1 12.93 4.65 -42.61
CA MET A 1 12.28 3.40 -42.18
C MET A 1 12.68 3.17 -40.73
N ASP A 2 11.71 3.17 -39.82
CA ASP A 2 11.97 2.97 -38.38
C ASP A 2 12.44 1.52 -38.17
N SER A 3 13.66 1.33 -37.69
CA SER A 3 14.38 0.05 -37.63
C SER A 3 14.23 -0.67 -36.28
N ARG A 4 13.19 -0.32 -35.50
CA ARG A 4 12.97 -0.94 -34.18
C ARG A 4 12.40 -2.36 -34.33
N PRO A 5 12.93 -3.35 -33.59
CA PRO A 5 12.43 -4.72 -33.63
C PRO A 5 10.97 -4.78 -33.15
N SER A 6 10.18 -5.69 -33.75
CA SER A 6 8.79 -5.90 -33.35
C SER A 6 8.72 -6.31 -31.87
N LYS A 7 7.64 -5.94 -31.18
CA LYS A 7 7.38 -6.23 -29.76
C LYS A 7 6.38 -7.38 -29.63
N PRO A 8 6.81 -8.64 -29.75
CA PRO A 8 5.91 -9.79 -29.84
C PRO A 8 5.20 -10.13 -28.53
N TYR A 9 5.74 -9.68 -27.38
CA TYR A 9 5.16 -9.99 -26.07
C TYR A 9 4.28 -8.86 -25.56
N GLN A 10 3.13 -9.22 -24.97
CA GLN A 10 2.18 -8.26 -24.41
C GLN A 10 2.85 -7.30 -23.41
N VAL A 11 3.76 -7.80 -22.57
CA VAL A 11 4.52 -6.94 -21.63
C VAL A 11 5.32 -5.84 -22.35
N GLN A 12 5.92 -6.12 -23.51
CA GLN A 12 6.66 -5.12 -24.28
C GLN A 12 5.74 -4.09 -24.93
N GLN A 13 4.54 -4.51 -25.32
CA GLN A 13 3.51 -3.62 -25.88
C GLN A 13 2.94 -2.67 -24.82
N LEU A 14 2.84 -3.12 -23.56
CA LEU A 14 2.32 -2.32 -22.45
C LEU A 14 3.35 -1.33 -21.89
N VAL A 15 4.66 -1.58 -22.03
CA VAL A 15 5.71 -0.65 -21.58
C VAL A 15 5.60 0.73 -22.22
N ASP A 16 5.14 0.80 -23.48
CA ASP A 16 4.97 2.07 -24.18
C ASP A 16 3.59 2.71 -23.98
N ASN A 17 2.70 2.04 -23.23
CA ASN A 17 1.34 2.50 -22.99
C ASN A 17 1.14 2.83 -21.50
N PRO A 18 1.44 4.06 -21.06
CA PRO A 18 1.28 4.45 -19.65
C PRO A 18 -0.16 4.29 -19.14
N ASP A 19 -1.16 4.37 -20.03
CA ASP A 19 -2.57 4.17 -19.70
C ASP A 19 -2.92 2.70 -19.40
N ALA A 20 -2.01 1.75 -19.67
CA ALA A 20 -2.18 0.34 -19.32
C ALA A 20 -2.28 0.09 -17.80
N PHE A 21 -1.79 1.03 -16.99
CA PHE A 21 -1.77 0.91 -15.53
C PHE A 21 -2.41 2.14 -14.87
N PRO A 22 -3.73 2.33 -15.00
CA PRO A 22 -4.42 3.55 -14.52
C PRO A 22 -4.30 3.74 -13.00
N HIS A 23 -4.04 2.68 -12.25
CA HIS A 23 -3.75 2.71 -10.82
C HIS A 23 -2.39 3.35 -10.47
N HIS A 24 -1.56 3.72 -11.46
CA HIS A 24 -0.33 4.48 -11.27
C HIS A 24 -0.49 6.00 -11.51
N SER A 25 -1.71 6.47 -11.79
CA SER A 25 -1.96 7.90 -12.05
C SER A 25 -1.97 8.77 -10.79
N SER A 26 -2.41 8.23 -9.65
CA SER A 26 -2.48 8.93 -8.37
C SER A 26 -2.55 7.96 -7.19
N VAL A 27 -2.38 8.45 -5.96
CA VAL A 27 -2.55 7.64 -4.74
C VAL A 27 -4.00 7.13 -4.64
N THR A 28 -4.97 8.00 -4.94
CA THR A 28 -6.40 7.70 -5.00
C THR A 28 -6.70 6.63 -6.04
N ALA A 29 -6.10 6.72 -7.22
CA ALA A 29 -6.27 5.71 -8.26
C ALA A 29 -5.74 4.34 -7.82
N LEU A 30 -4.56 4.30 -7.18
CA LEU A 30 -4.02 3.05 -6.63
C LEU A 30 -4.98 2.42 -5.61
N TRP A 31 -5.46 3.22 -4.66
CA TRP A 31 -6.37 2.75 -3.63
C TRP A 31 -7.67 2.22 -4.24
N ASN A 32 -8.39 3.04 -5.01
CA ASN A 32 -9.73 2.70 -5.46
C ASN A 32 -9.76 1.61 -6.54
N LEU A 33 -8.79 1.59 -7.46
CA LEU A 33 -8.80 0.66 -8.59
C LEU A 33 -8.14 -0.68 -8.27
N LYS A 34 -7.30 -0.75 -7.22
CA LYS A 34 -6.51 -1.95 -6.94
C LYS A 34 -6.52 -2.34 -5.46
N TRP A 35 -6.03 -1.46 -4.58
CA TRP A 35 -5.71 -1.90 -3.22
C TRP A 35 -6.92 -2.03 -2.29
N LYS A 36 -7.97 -1.22 -2.47
CA LYS A 36 -9.18 -1.26 -1.64
C LYS A 36 -9.89 -2.61 -1.73
N GLY A 37 -10.03 -3.14 -2.94
CA GLY A 37 -10.64 -4.46 -3.16
C GLY A 37 -9.80 -5.58 -2.53
N LEU A 38 -8.47 -5.52 -2.69
CA LEU A 38 -7.56 -6.50 -2.10
C LEU A 38 -7.57 -6.43 -0.56
N ALA A 39 -7.64 -5.23 0.01
CA ALA A 39 -7.77 -5.01 1.45
C ALA A 39 -9.08 -5.58 2.02
N ALA A 40 -10.20 -5.33 1.34
CA ALA A 40 -11.50 -5.84 1.74
C ALA A 40 -11.59 -7.38 1.72
N MET A 41 -10.90 -8.03 0.79
CA MET A 41 -10.85 -9.50 0.70
C MET A 41 -9.78 -10.12 1.62
N ALA A 42 -8.98 -9.32 2.33
CA ALA A 42 -7.83 -9.76 3.14
C ALA A 42 -6.87 -10.69 2.38
N VAL A 43 -6.78 -10.55 1.05
CA VAL A 43 -5.86 -11.35 0.22
C VAL A 43 -4.45 -10.78 0.30
N TYR A 44 -3.43 -11.59 0.02
CA TYR A 44 -2.05 -11.12 -0.04
C TYR A 44 -1.94 -9.80 -0.83
N SER A 45 -1.46 -8.68 -0.28
CA SER A 45 -0.66 -8.41 0.93
C SER A 45 -1.45 -7.90 2.16
N PHE A 46 -2.77 -8.03 2.21
CA PHE A 46 -3.62 -7.49 3.28
C PHE A 46 -4.07 -8.52 4.31
N ILE A 47 -3.49 -9.72 4.27
CA ILE A 47 -3.74 -10.79 5.25
C ILE A 47 -3.55 -10.23 6.66
N ASP A 48 -4.51 -10.56 7.52
CA ASP A 48 -4.68 -10.15 8.92
C ASP A 48 -4.88 -8.65 9.19
N GLY A 49 -4.98 -7.82 8.16
CA GLY A 49 -5.26 -6.40 8.31
C GLY A 49 -6.75 -6.06 8.14
N LYS A 50 -7.17 -4.90 8.66
CA LYS A 50 -8.52 -4.37 8.49
C LYS A 50 -8.56 -3.33 7.38
N ALA A 51 -9.55 -3.42 6.51
CA ALA A 51 -9.69 -2.51 5.37
C ALA A 51 -9.84 -1.05 5.81
N GLU A 52 -10.45 -0.81 6.98
CA GLU A 52 -10.65 0.50 7.58
C GLU A 52 -9.32 1.16 7.98
N ASP A 53 -8.40 0.40 8.56
CA ASP A 53 -7.06 0.89 8.91
C ASP A 53 -6.30 1.32 7.64
N PHE A 54 -6.39 0.55 6.56
CA PHE A 54 -5.78 0.94 5.28
C PHE A 54 -6.51 2.12 4.63
N GLN A 55 -7.83 2.22 4.74
CA GLN A 55 -8.57 3.39 4.27
C GLN A 55 -8.10 4.66 4.98
N GLU A 56 -7.88 4.61 6.29
CA GLU A 56 -7.31 5.72 7.07
C GLU A 56 -5.90 6.10 6.57
N ILE A 57 -5.03 5.10 6.39
CA ILE A 57 -3.68 5.29 5.88
C ILE A 57 -3.68 5.96 4.51
N PHE A 58 -4.50 5.47 3.58
CA PHE A 58 -4.57 6.02 2.22
C PHE A 58 -5.18 7.43 2.20
N ASN A 59 -6.18 7.72 3.04
CA ASN A 59 -6.69 9.09 3.18
C ASN A 59 -5.60 10.06 3.66
N ASN A 60 -4.80 9.64 4.64
CA ASN A 60 -3.67 10.43 5.14
C ASN A 60 -2.57 10.60 4.08
N LEU A 61 -2.27 9.54 3.33
CA LEU A 61 -1.28 9.58 2.25
C LEU A 61 -1.71 10.49 1.10
N ILE A 62 -2.98 10.43 0.68
CA ILE A 62 -3.56 11.32 -0.33
C ILE A 62 -3.41 12.78 0.12
N LYS A 63 -3.78 13.07 1.37
CA LYS A 63 -3.66 14.43 1.93
C LYS A 63 -2.22 14.91 1.99
N ALA A 64 -1.29 14.08 2.46
CA ALA A 64 0.11 14.46 2.65
C ALA A 64 0.86 14.63 1.31
N SER A 65 0.52 13.82 0.30
CA SER A 65 1.15 13.86 -1.03
C SER A 65 0.49 14.81 -2.02
N GLY A 66 -0.67 15.38 -1.69
CA GLY A 66 -1.51 16.08 -2.68
C GLY A 66 -2.00 15.14 -3.78
N ASP A 67 -2.27 13.88 -3.43
CA ASP A 67 -2.62 12.77 -4.33
C ASP A 67 -1.52 12.35 -5.33
N ASN A 68 -0.30 12.86 -5.20
CA ASN A 68 0.78 12.60 -6.16
C ASN A 68 1.36 11.18 -6.02
N TYR A 69 1.32 10.41 -7.12
CA TYR A 69 1.87 9.05 -7.18
C TYR A 69 3.38 8.97 -6.88
N GLN A 70 4.13 10.07 -7.05
CA GLN A 70 5.56 10.10 -6.76
C GLN A 70 5.89 9.81 -5.28
N VAL A 71 4.93 9.95 -4.36
CA VAL A 71 5.12 9.61 -2.94
C VAL A 71 5.56 8.16 -2.72
N PHE A 72 5.20 7.23 -3.61
CA PHE A 72 5.59 5.82 -3.50
C PHE A 72 7.10 5.58 -3.73
N TYR A 73 7.84 6.57 -4.23
CA TYR A 73 9.29 6.54 -4.37
C TYR A 73 10.04 7.22 -3.22
N ASP A 74 9.33 8.00 -2.39
CA ASP A 74 9.86 8.54 -1.14
C ASP A 74 9.50 7.59 0.01
N LEU A 75 10.48 6.79 0.42
CA LEU A 75 10.29 5.75 1.42
C LEU A 75 9.80 6.28 2.78
N GLU A 76 10.23 7.46 3.18
CA GLU A 76 9.86 8.03 4.48
C GLU A 76 8.47 8.67 4.41
N ALA A 77 8.19 9.44 3.35
CA ALA A 77 6.87 10.03 3.15
C ALA A 77 5.78 8.97 2.95
N TYR A 78 6.09 7.90 2.21
CA TYR A 78 5.17 6.77 2.04
C TYR A 78 4.89 6.05 3.36
N ALA A 79 5.92 5.74 4.16
CA ALA A 79 5.78 4.93 5.35
C ALA A 79 5.14 5.68 6.54
N ALA A 80 5.26 7.02 6.59
CA ALA A 80 4.84 7.82 7.74
C ALA A 80 3.36 7.60 8.16
N PRO A 81 2.36 7.60 7.25
CA PRO A 81 0.97 7.33 7.62
C PRO A 81 0.74 5.92 8.18
N PHE A 82 1.46 4.93 7.67
CA PHE A 82 1.38 3.55 8.18
C PHE A 82 1.92 3.45 9.60
N PHE A 83 3.01 4.14 9.91
CA PHE A 83 3.57 4.14 11.27
C PHE A 83 2.63 4.76 12.30
N ALA A 84 1.87 5.79 11.93
CA ALA A 84 0.87 6.37 12.82
C ALA A 84 -0.21 5.34 13.19
N VAL A 85 -0.80 4.68 12.19
CA VAL A 85 -1.85 3.68 12.40
C VAL A 85 -1.31 2.42 13.08
N GLY A 86 -0.14 1.92 12.68
CA GLY A 86 0.49 0.78 13.33
C GLY A 86 0.78 1.04 14.81
N LYS A 87 1.27 2.24 15.17
CA LYS A 87 1.47 2.62 16.58
C LYS A 87 0.16 2.71 17.35
N ARG A 88 -0.91 3.25 16.74
CA ARG A 88 -2.25 3.27 17.35
C ARG A 88 -2.71 1.86 17.70
N LEU A 89 -2.62 0.92 16.76
CA LEU A 89 -2.99 -0.49 16.96
C LEU A 89 -2.17 -1.15 18.08
N LEU A 90 -0.86 -0.87 18.17
CA LEU A 90 -0.03 -1.38 19.27
C LEU A 90 -0.45 -0.82 20.64
N VAL A 91 -0.83 0.46 20.71
CA VAL A 91 -1.32 1.08 21.95
C VAL A 91 -2.65 0.45 22.37
N GLU A 92 -3.57 0.27 21.42
CA GLU A 92 -4.85 -0.41 21.65
C GLU A 92 -4.64 -1.86 22.13
N ALA A 93 -3.75 -2.61 21.48
CA ALA A 93 -3.41 -3.98 21.87
C ALA A 93 -2.91 -4.06 23.31
N ARG A 94 -1.94 -3.21 23.66
CA ARG A 94 -1.36 -3.16 25.02
C ARG A 94 -2.39 -2.79 26.08
N ALA A 95 -3.28 -1.86 25.77
CA ALA A 95 -4.34 -1.45 26.70
C ALA A 95 -5.36 -2.58 26.97
N ALA A 96 -5.51 -3.52 26.03
CA ALA A 96 -6.45 -4.63 26.11
C ALA A 96 -5.81 -5.94 26.61
N GLU A 97 -4.50 -5.99 26.92
CA GLU A 97 -3.80 -7.24 27.30
C GLU A 97 -4.40 -7.97 28.51
N SER A 98 -5.04 -7.24 29.43
CA SER A 98 -5.65 -7.81 30.62
C SER A 98 -7.11 -8.25 30.43
N THR A 99 -7.69 -8.04 29.25
CA THR A 99 -9.11 -8.30 28.98
C THR A 99 -9.30 -9.55 28.12
N ASP A 100 -9.26 -9.40 26.80
CA ASP A 100 -9.54 -10.44 25.81
C ASP A 100 -8.31 -10.73 24.96
N LYS A 101 -7.70 -11.89 25.22
CA LYS A 101 -6.49 -12.34 24.52
C LYS A 101 -6.69 -12.50 23.02
N ALA A 102 -7.87 -12.94 22.57
CA ALA A 102 -8.14 -13.14 21.16
C ALA A 102 -8.23 -11.78 20.43
N ALA A 103 -8.97 -10.83 21.01
CA ALA A 103 -9.06 -9.48 20.48
C ALA A 103 -7.68 -8.76 20.46
N VAL A 104 -6.84 -9.01 21.46
CA VAL A 104 -5.47 -8.48 21.50
C VAL A 104 -4.60 -9.09 20.40
N TRP A 105 -4.72 -10.39 20.15
CA TRP A 105 -4.00 -11.04 19.05
C TRP A 105 -4.40 -10.45 17.70
N ASP A 106 -5.68 -10.22 17.47
CA ASP A 106 -6.16 -9.58 16.23
C ASP A 106 -5.54 -8.19 16.04
N LEU A 107 -5.44 -7.38 17.10
CA LEU A 107 -4.80 -6.06 17.04
C LEU A 107 -3.30 -6.16 16.71
N TYR A 108 -2.59 -7.12 17.29
CA TYR A 108 -1.18 -7.34 16.98
C TYR A 108 -0.97 -7.81 15.53
N LEU A 109 -1.83 -8.69 15.03
CA LEU A 109 -1.78 -9.14 13.64
C LEU A 109 -2.11 -7.98 12.67
N CYS A 110 -3.11 -7.15 12.99
CA CYS A 110 -3.42 -5.94 12.22
C CYS A 110 -2.22 -4.99 12.17
N ALA A 111 -1.58 -4.74 13.31
CA ALA A 111 -0.38 -3.89 13.37
C ALA A 111 0.76 -4.46 12.51
N ALA A 112 0.99 -5.79 12.56
CA ALA A 112 1.98 -6.45 11.74
C ALA A 112 1.69 -6.31 10.24
N ALA A 113 0.43 -6.45 9.82
CA ALA A 113 0.01 -6.24 8.44
C ALA A 113 0.29 -4.80 7.96
N VAL A 114 -0.04 -3.80 8.79
CA VAL A 114 0.22 -2.38 8.51
C VAL A 114 1.72 -2.11 8.34
N PHE A 115 2.56 -2.56 9.28
CA PHE A 115 4.01 -2.33 9.21
C PHE A 115 4.67 -3.05 8.02
N ARG A 116 4.18 -4.23 7.65
CA ARG A 116 4.66 -4.97 6.48
C ARG A 116 4.40 -4.20 5.18
N ILE A 117 3.21 -3.61 5.04
CA ILE A 117 2.86 -2.83 3.84
C ILE A 117 3.57 -1.48 3.81
N ALA A 118 3.88 -0.87 4.96
CA ALA A 118 4.64 0.40 5.05
C ALA A 118 5.99 0.37 4.31
N ARG A 119 6.51 -0.82 3.97
CA ARG A 119 7.77 -1.02 3.26
C ARG A 119 7.59 -1.67 1.88
N PHE A 120 6.36 -1.84 1.39
CA PHE A 120 6.07 -2.52 0.14
C PHE A 120 5.71 -1.54 -0.99
N PRO A 121 6.29 -1.68 -2.21
CA PRO A 121 7.39 -2.56 -2.57
C PRO A 121 8.72 -2.03 -2.05
N ILE A 122 9.62 -2.92 -1.63
CA ILE A 122 10.99 -2.52 -1.26
C ILE A 122 11.76 -2.26 -2.57
N ASN A 123 11.64 -1.07 -3.14
CA ASN A 123 12.43 -0.70 -4.31
C ASN A 123 13.85 -0.31 -3.85
N ARG A 124 14.75 -1.31 -3.74
CA ARG A 124 16.16 -1.12 -3.33
C ARG A 124 17.09 -0.77 -4.49
N SER A 125 16.60 -0.78 -5.73
CA SER A 125 17.36 -0.33 -6.89
C SER A 125 17.25 1.19 -7.03
N SER A 126 18.38 1.85 -7.31
CA SER A 126 18.38 3.25 -7.71
C SER A 126 17.46 3.43 -8.92
N ALA A 127 16.65 4.49 -8.92
CA ALA A 127 15.97 4.93 -10.13
C ALA A 127 17.07 5.26 -11.17
N SER A 128 17.23 4.38 -12.15
CA SER A 128 18.10 4.56 -13.31
C SER A 128 17.44 5.49 -14.32
#